data_AF-A0A3D2P9V0-F1
#
_entry.id   AF-A0A3D2P9V0-F1
#
_cell.length_a   1.000
_cell.length_b   1.000
_cell.length_c   1.000
_cell.angle_alpha   90.00
_cell.angle_beta   90.00
_cell.angle_gamma   90.00
#
_symmetry.space_group_name_H-M   'P 1'
#
loop_
_entity.id
_entity.type
_entity.pdbx_description
1 polymer ?
#
loop_
_entity_poly.entity_id
_entity_poly.type
_entity_poly.pdbx_seq_one_letter_code
_entity_poly.pdbx_strand_id
1 'polypeptide(L)' 'MKKIFLPLLLFSISFYSVLPWCRIYAEEVRKPAVAGQFYPADPKELSQQIEQFLLNVKKEEIPVLRSTT' A
#
# COMPACT_ATOMS: atom_id res chain seq x y z
N MET A 1 37.81 -9.05 40.89
CA MET A 1 37.38 -8.95 39.47
C MET A 1 35.88 -8.70 39.27
N LYS A 2 35.13 -8.14 40.24
CA LYS A 2 33.66 -7.96 40.13
C LYS A 2 33.23 -6.52 39.79
N LYS A 3 34.15 -5.55 39.82
CA LYS A 3 33.86 -4.11 39.66
C LYS A 3 33.82 -3.63 38.19
N ILE A 4 34.30 -4.46 37.26
CA ILE A 4 34.28 -4.18 35.80
C ILE A 4 33.02 -4.76 35.11
N PHE A 5 32.33 -5.70 35.75
CA PHE A 5 31.11 -6.31 35.19
C PHE A 5 29.90 -5.36 35.19
N LEU A 6 29.82 -4.46 36.18
CA LEU A 6 28.71 -3.51 36.31
C LEU A 6 28.65 -2.46 35.17
N PRO A 7 29.76 -1.78 34.79
CA PRO A 7 29.72 -0.84 33.67
C PRO A 7 29.49 -1.54 32.32
N LEU A 8 29.98 -2.78 32.14
CA LEU A 8 29.74 -3.58 30.93
C LEU A 8 28.26 -3.97 30.75
N LEU A 9 27.59 -4.30 31.86
CA LEU A 9 26.15 -4.59 31.86
C LEU A 9 25.30 -3.33 31.62
N LEU A 10 25.71 -2.17 32.15
CA LEU A 10 25.02 -0.90 31.91
C LEU A 10 25.25 -0.39 30.47
N PHE A 11 26.44 -0.60 29.90
CA PHE A 11 26.76 -0.25 28.51
C PHE A 11 25.96 -1.10 27.52
N SER A 12 25.75 -2.39 27.79
CA SER A 12 24.92 -3.24 26.93
C SER A 12 23.44 -2.84 26.97
N ILE A 13 22.88 -2.55 28.14
CA ILE A 13 21.48 -2.07 28.27
C ILE A 13 21.29 -0.73 27.54
N SER A 14 22.27 0.17 27.61
CA SER A 14 22.25 1.45 26.89
C SER A 14 22.41 1.29 25.37
N PHE A 15 23.04 0.22 24.90
CA PHE A 15 23.18 -0.08 23.46
C PHE A 15 21.91 -0.71 22.87
N TYR A 16 21.15 -1.48 23.65
CA TYR A 16 19.88 -2.08 23.23
C TYR A 16 18.66 -1.13 23.32
N SER A 17 18.73 -0.07 24.12
CA SER A 17 17.64 0.94 24.21
C SER A 17 17.65 1.98 23.08
N VAL A 18 18.71 2.03 22.27
CA VAL A 18 18.86 2.97 21.15
C VAL A 18 18.70 2.28 19.79
N LEU A 19 18.43 0.97 19.74
CA LEU A 19 17.97 0.33 18.50
C LEU A 19 16.66 1.01 18.11
N PRO A 20 16.66 1.85 17.06
CA PRO A 20 15.44 2.49 16.63
C PRO A 20 14.62 1.35 16.06
N TRP A 21 13.57 1.00 16.81
CA TRP A 21 12.23 0.78 16.30
C TRP A 21 12.27 0.62 14.78
N CYS A 22 12.22 -0.62 14.29
CA CYS A 22 11.85 -0.88 12.91
C CYS A 22 10.55 -0.12 12.70
N ARG A 23 10.65 1.11 12.20
CA ARG A 23 9.53 1.88 11.70
C ARG A 23 9.20 1.15 10.43
N ILE A 24 8.32 0.16 10.56
CA ILE A 24 7.52 -0.34 9.46
C ILE A 24 6.95 0.94 8.86
N TYR A 25 7.52 1.38 7.75
CA TYR A 25 6.97 2.45 6.94
C TYR A 25 5.62 1.90 6.50
N ALA A 26 4.57 2.22 7.25
CA ALA A 26 3.22 2.01 6.81
C ALA A 26 3.11 2.86 5.54
N GLU A 27 3.11 2.19 4.39
CA GLU A 27 2.96 2.84 3.10
C GLU A 27 1.65 3.62 3.16
N GLU A 28 1.76 4.94 3.25
CA GLU A 28 0.60 5.80 3.41
C GLU A 28 -0.22 5.69 2.12
N VAL A 29 -1.46 5.20 2.25
CA VAL A 29 -2.35 5.06 1.10
C VAL A 29 -2.60 6.44 0.52
N ARG A 30 -2.12 6.66 -0.71
CA ARG A 30 -2.29 7.93 -1.41
C ARG A 30 -3.76 8.21 -1.63
N LYS A 31 -4.21 9.38 -1.16
CA LYS A 31 -5.57 9.88 -1.41
C LYS A 31 -5.79 10.16 -2.89
N PRO A 32 -7.00 9.90 -3.43
CA PRO A 32 -7.31 10.17 -4.83
C PRO A 32 -7.19 11.68 -5.13
N ALA A 33 -6.38 12.04 -6.12
CA ALA A 33 -6.04 13.44 -6.40
C ALA A 33 -7.11 14.19 -7.22
N VAL A 34 -8.03 13.47 -7.86
CA VAL A 34 -8.96 14.02 -8.87
C VAL A 34 -10.42 13.56 -8.69
N ALA A 35 -10.72 12.92 -7.56
CA ALA A 35 -12.09 12.56 -7.20
C ALA A 35 -12.96 13.83 -7.08
N GLY A 36 -14.19 13.77 -7.59
CA GLY A 36 -15.11 14.90 -7.69
C GLY A 36 -14.90 15.81 -8.90
N GLN A 37 -13.77 15.66 -9.62
CA GLN A 37 -13.51 16.40 -10.86
C GLN A 37 -13.62 15.48 -12.07
N PHE A 38 -12.94 14.32 -12.03
CA PHE A 38 -12.92 13.36 -13.13
C PHE A 38 -13.94 12.23 -12.98
N TYR A 39 -14.23 11.85 -11.74
CA TYR A 39 -15.18 10.80 -11.40
C TYR A 39 -15.87 11.15 -10.06
N PRO A 40 -17.04 10.58 -9.75
CA PRO A 40 -17.74 10.84 -8.49
C PRO A 40 -16.84 10.63 -7.27
N ALA A 41 -16.89 11.57 -6.33
CA ALA A 41 -16.16 11.45 -5.06
C ALA A 41 -16.87 10.49 -4.08
N ASP A 42 -18.18 10.30 -4.22
CA ASP A 42 -18.93 9.34 -3.43
C ASP A 42 -18.67 7.91 -3.94
N PRO A 43 -18.21 6.99 -3.08
CA PRO A 43 -17.85 5.64 -3.51
C PRO A 43 -19.05 4.82 -3.98
N LYS A 44 -20.26 5.08 -3.46
CA LYS A 44 -21.45 4.33 -3.88
C LYS A 44 -21.88 4.75 -5.27
N GLU A 45 -21.90 6.06 -5.52
CA GLU A 45 -22.19 6.61 -6.83
C GLU A 45 -21.20 6.10 -7.89
N LEU A 46 -19.90 6.14 -7.60
CA LEU A 46 -18.87 5.61 -8.50
C LEU A 46 -19.06 4.11 -8.78
N SER A 47 -19.35 3.32 -7.75
CA SER A 47 -19.59 1.87 -7.90
C SER A 47 -20.77 1.60 -8.84
N GLN A 48 -21.89 2.27 -8.61
CA GLN A 48 -23.09 2.13 -9.44
C GLN A 48 -22.81 2.54 -10.90
N GLN A 49 -22.07 3.63 -11.09
CA GLN A 49 -21.70 4.10 -12.42
C GLN A 49 -20.87 3.05 -13.19
N ILE A 50 -19.88 2.44 -12.53
CA ILE A 50 -19.05 1.38 -13.12
C ILE A 50 -19.90 0.16 -13.48
N GLU A 51 -20.78 -0.28 -12.57
CA GLU A 51 -21.70 -1.40 -12.82
C GLU A 51 -22.55 -1.14 -14.07
N GLN A 52 -23.10 0.07 -14.20
CA GLN A 52 -23.88 0.46 -15.37
C GLN A 52 -23.06 0.43 -16.66
N PHE A 53 -21.81 0.89 -16.63
CA PHE A 53 -20.94 0.80 -17.81
C PHE A 53 -20.66 -0.65 -18.22
N LEU A 54 -20.42 -1.52 -17.25
CA LEU A 54 -20.18 -2.95 -17.50
C LEU A 54 -21.42 -3.67 -18.03
N LEU A 55 -22.61 -3.29 -17.60
CA LEU A 55 -23.86 -3.88 -18.11
C LEU A 55 -24.18 -3.46 -19.55
N ASN A 56 -23.77 -2.25 -19.94
CA ASN A 56 -24.08 -1.69 -21.25
C ASN A 56 -22.99 -1.94 -22.30
N VAL A 57 -21.83 -2.47 -21.90
CA VAL A 57 -20.75 -2.75 -22.85
C VAL A 57 -21.14 -3.91 -23.77
N LYS A 58 -20.97 -3.72 -25.08
CA LYS A 58 -21.11 -4.81 -26.04
C LYS A 58 -19.91 -5.74 -25.90
N LYS A 59 -20.15 -7.03 -25.67
CA LYS A 59 -19.08 -8.02 -25.67
C LYS A 59 -18.50 -8.14 -27.07
N GLU A 60 -17.24 -7.79 -27.23
CA GLU A 60 -16.49 -8.04 -28.45
C GLU A 60 -15.85 -9.43 -28.40
N GLU A 61 -15.89 -10.14 -29.52
CA GLU A 61 -15.10 -11.35 -29.70
C GLU A 61 -13.63 -10.94 -29.85
N ILE A 62 -12.76 -11.55 -29.06
CA ILE A 62 -11.33 -11.35 -29.19
C ILE A 62 -10.92 -11.97 -30.54
N PRO A 63 -10.37 -11.19 -31.50
CA PRO A 63 -9.90 -11.76 -32.74
C PRO A 63 -8.81 -12.78 -32.45
N VAL A 64 -8.91 -13.98 -33.02
CA VAL A 64 -7.81 -14.94 -33.00
C VAL A 64 -6.71 -14.36 -33.87
N LEU A 65 -5.76 -13.66 -33.25
CA LEU A 65 -4.52 -13.29 -33.91
C LEU A 65 -3.81 -14.60 -34.24
N ARG A 66 -3.73 -14.93 -35.54
CA ARG A 66 -2.86 -16.01 -36.00
C ARG A 66 -1.46 -15.65 -35.55
N SER A 67 -0.91 -16.39 -34.58
CA SER A 67 0.52 -16.28 -34.27
C SER A 67 1.26 -16.69 -35.53
N THR A 68 1.79 -15.70 -36.26
CA THR A 68 2.78 -15.95 -37.30
C THR A 68 4.01 -16.48 -36.58
N THR A 69 4.18 -17.79 -36.76
CA THR A 69 5.36 -18.66 -36.65
C THR A 69 6.64 -18.06 -36.12
#